data_AF-G3AZ68-F1
#
_entry.id   AF-G3AZ68-F1
#
_cell.length_a   1.000
_cell.length_b   1.000
_cell.length_c   1.000
_cell.angle_alpha   90.00
_cell.angle_beta   90.00
_cell.angle_gamma   90.00
#
_symmetry.space_group_name_H-M   'P 1'
#
loop_
_entity.id
_entity.type
_entity.pdbx_description
1 polymer ?
#
loop_
_entity_poly.entity_id
_entity_poly.type
_entity_poly.pdbx_seq_one_letter_code
_entity_poly.pdbx_strand_id
1 'polypeptide(L)'
;MFRSIRSLSSTNRVYSSFKHATTRNTIADIYSMYHQKVPISMVTSHDFITAKFAEQAQIDINLIGDSLAMVALGYDDTNEVSFDEFLYHVRSVSRGNSKSLLIADLPFGSYEISADQALETSIKMVKSGRVQGIKLEGGLEVAPVVSKIVAAGIPVIGHVGLTPQRHNTLSGFKLQGATTESAMNIYKDCLALQKAGAFAVVLECIPNKLASLITENLNIPTIGIGAGPGCSGHVLVMADMLGMNGPSNAPKSKFVKEYANLYETAVEGLQQYKADLISQSYPDPEVHGYKMKKEVLAQVKQYIKS
;
A
#
# COMPACT_ATOMS: atom_id res chain seq x y z
N MET A 1 46.21 -10.39 36.45
CA MET A 1 46.39 -9.26 35.52
C MET A 1 45.71 -9.60 34.20
N PHE A 2 44.39 -9.44 34.09
CA PHE A 2 43.66 -9.57 32.82
C PHE A 2 42.57 -8.48 32.82
N ARG A 3 42.80 -7.42 32.05
CA ARG A 3 41.83 -6.35 31.83
C ARG A 3 40.92 -6.75 30.66
N SER A 4 39.62 -6.74 30.93
CA SER A 4 38.52 -6.85 29.98
C SER A 4 38.65 -5.80 28.87
N ILE A 5 38.63 -6.25 27.62
CA ILE A 5 38.48 -5.40 26.44
C ILE A 5 36.98 -5.05 26.35
N ARG A 6 36.64 -3.79 26.62
CA ARG A 6 35.31 -3.25 26.34
C ARG A 6 35.16 -3.10 24.82
N SER A 7 34.25 -3.89 24.25
CA SER A 7 33.70 -3.67 22.92
C SER A 7 33.02 -2.30 22.88
N LEU A 8 33.59 -1.36 22.12
CA LEU A 8 32.96 -0.08 21.79
C LEU A 8 31.95 -0.34 20.68
N SER A 9 30.70 -0.60 21.05
CA SER A 9 29.56 -0.50 20.14
C SER A 9 29.36 0.97 19.78
N SER A 10 29.86 1.38 18.61
CA SER A 10 29.57 2.69 18.02
C SER A 10 28.14 2.70 17.49
N THR A 11 27.17 2.89 18.38
CA THR A 11 25.84 3.33 17.99
C THR A 11 25.95 4.78 17.55
N ASN A 12 25.96 5.02 16.24
CA ASN A 12 25.87 6.37 15.70
C ASN A 12 24.55 6.99 16.15
N ARG A 13 24.58 7.84 17.17
CA ARG A 13 23.44 8.66 17.56
C ARG A 13 23.20 9.70 16.48
N VAL A 14 22.12 9.52 15.72
CA VAL A 14 21.58 10.56 14.84
C VAL A 14 20.90 11.60 15.73
N TYR A 15 21.47 12.81 15.79
CA TYR A 15 20.86 13.94 16.50
C TYR A 15 19.78 14.56 15.60
N SER A 16 18.53 14.59 16.06
CA SER A 16 17.44 15.32 15.39
C SER A 16 17.09 16.59 16.17
N SER A 17 17.00 17.72 15.48
CA SER A 17 16.53 19.00 16.04
C SER A 17 15.00 19.07 16.12
N PHE A 18 14.28 18.12 15.52
CA PHE A 18 12.83 18.04 15.58
C PHE A 18 12.36 17.37 16.87
N LYS A 19 11.68 18.13 17.74
CA LYS A 19 11.06 17.61 18.99
C LYS A 19 9.85 16.71 18.73
N HIS A 20 9.20 16.84 17.57
CA HIS A 20 8.28 15.84 17.06
C HIS A 20 9.07 14.94 16.11
N ALA A 21 9.58 13.83 16.64
CA ALA A 21 9.97 12.71 15.78
C ALA A 21 8.77 12.41 14.87
N THR A 22 8.99 12.37 13.56
CA THR A 22 7.97 11.87 12.64
C THR A 22 7.54 10.50 13.17
N THR A 23 6.26 10.37 13.53
CA THR A 23 5.76 9.11 14.11
C THR A 23 5.77 7.98 13.09
N ARG A 24 5.86 8.33 11.79
CA ARG A 24 5.93 7.40 10.68
C ARG A 24 7.36 6.91 10.46
N ASN A 25 7.48 5.64 10.05
CA ASN A 25 8.71 5.09 9.50
C ASN A 25 9.23 5.97 8.37
N THR A 26 10.54 6.01 8.26
CA THR A 26 11.31 6.82 7.32
C THR A 26 12.05 5.92 6.35
N ILE A 27 12.60 6.51 5.28
CA ILE A 27 13.49 5.77 4.36
C ILE A 27 14.73 5.21 5.09
N ALA A 28 15.17 5.85 6.18
CA ALA A 28 16.30 5.38 6.98
C ALA A 28 15.95 4.10 7.75
N ASP A 29 14.71 4.00 8.25
CA ASP A 29 14.23 2.78 8.91
C ASP A 29 14.17 1.62 7.91
N ILE A 30 13.67 1.87 6.69
CA ILE A 30 13.64 0.87 5.60
C ILE A 30 15.05 0.43 5.20
N TYR A 31 16.00 1.36 5.04
CA TYR A 31 17.40 0.99 4.78
C TYR A 31 18.03 0.21 5.94
N SER A 32 17.70 0.56 7.18
CA SER A 32 18.16 -0.18 8.36
C SER A 32 17.69 -1.63 8.31
N MET A 33 16.41 -1.87 7.97
CA MET A 33 15.88 -3.23 7.80
C MET A 33 16.60 -3.98 6.67
N TYR A 34 16.77 -3.34 5.51
CA TYR A 34 17.48 -3.90 4.37
C TYR A 34 18.91 -4.35 4.72
N HIS A 35 19.70 -3.49 5.37
CA HIS A 35 21.07 -3.82 5.78
C HIS A 35 21.14 -4.91 6.86
N GLN A 36 20.13 -4.97 7.74
CA GLN A 36 19.99 -6.01 8.75
C GLN A 36 19.40 -7.30 8.20
N LYS A 37 19.00 -7.33 6.93
CA LYS A 37 18.30 -8.44 6.27
C LYS A 37 17.00 -8.84 6.98
N VAL A 38 16.33 -7.86 7.59
CA VAL A 38 14.97 -8.02 8.12
C VAL A 38 14.00 -7.80 6.95
N PRO A 39 13.11 -8.76 6.64
CA PRO A 39 12.16 -8.60 5.53
C PRO A 39 11.27 -7.38 5.71
N ILE A 40 11.15 -6.56 4.67
CA ILE A 40 10.30 -5.36 4.67
C ILE A 40 8.86 -5.76 4.32
N SER A 41 7.90 -5.40 5.18
CA SER A 41 6.48 -5.60 4.92
C SER A 41 5.87 -4.36 4.24
N MET A 42 5.20 -4.58 3.12
CA MET A 42 4.40 -3.56 2.45
C MET A 42 2.99 -4.10 2.19
N VAL A 43 1.97 -3.25 2.38
CA VAL A 43 0.59 -3.60 2.06
C VAL A 43 -0.13 -2.40 1.45
N THR A 44 -1.10 -2.64 0.57
CA THR A 44 -1.93 -1.55 0.07
C THR A 44 -2.99 -1.11 1.07
N SER A 45 -3.40 0.16 1.05
CA SER A 45 -4.62 0.64 1.71
C SER A 45 -5.39 1.55 0.75
N HIS A 46 -6.72 1.55 0.84
CA HIS A 46 -7.59 2.36 -0.03
C HIS A 46 -8.45 3.36 0.75
N ASP A 47 -8.56 3.25 2.07
CA ASP A 47 -9.33 4.18 2.89
C ASP A 47 -8.80 4.31 4.32
N PHE A 48 -9.53 5.06 5.16
CA PHE A 48 -9.19 5.25 6.58
C PHE A 48 -9.17 3.94 7.38
N ILE A 49 -10.09 3.01 7.12
CA ILE A 49 -10.24 1.78 7.91
C ILE A 49 -9.12 0.80 7.59
N THR A 50 -8.86 0.58 6.30
CA THR A 50 -7.75 -0.27 5.83
C THR A 50 -6.38 0.28 6.26
N ALA A 51 -6.22 1.60 6.25
CA ALA A 51 -5.03 2.24 6.82
C ALA A 51 -4.85 1.94 8.31
N LYS A 52 -5.95 1.89 9.08
CA LYS A 52 -5.92 1.52 10.50
C LYS A 52 -5.54 0.06 10.70
N PHE A 53 -5.96 -0.85 9.82
CA PHE A 53 -5.52 -2.24 9.87
C PHE A 53 -4.00 -2.35 9.67
N ALA A 54 -3.47 -1.72 8.63
CA ALA A 54 -2.02 -1.69 8.37
C ALA A 54 -1.23 -1.10 9.54
N GLU A 55 -1.74 -0.02 10.14
CA GLU A 55 -1.12 0.62 11.30
C GLU A 55 -1.10 -0.28 12.54
N GLN A 56 -2.22 -0.91 12.89
CA GLN A 56 -2.29 -1.80 14.06
C GLN A 56 -1.45 -3.07 13.86
N ALA A 57 -1.33 -3.54 12.62
CA ALA A 57 -0.47 -4.66 12.24
C ALA A 57 1.03 -4.29 12.18
N GLN A 58 1.38 -3.02 12.40
CA GLN A 58 2.76 -2.51 12.37
C GLN A 58 3.45 -2.75 11.02
N ILE A 59 2.72 -2.61 9.90
CA ILE A 59 3.29 -2.71 8.56
C ILE A 59 4.33 -1.62 8.34
N ASP A 60 5.45 -1.96 7.69
CA ASP A 60 6.58 -1.04 7.53
C ASP A 60 6.26 0.07 6.53
N ILE A 61 5.68 -0.31 5.38
CA ILE A 61 5.29 0.60 4.30
C ILE A 61 3.80 0.40 3.95
N ASN A 62 3.02 1.47 4.05
CA ASN A 62 1.64 1.49 3.59
C ASN A 62 1.57 2.17 2.22
N LEU A 63 1.12 1.42 1.21
CA LEU A 63 1.02 1.87 -0.17
C LEU A 63 -0.43 2.26 -0.49
N ILE A 64 -0.69 3.51 -0.85
CA ILE A 64 -1.92 3.84 -1.58
C ILE A 64 -1.66 3.48 -3.04
N GLY A 65 -2.10 2.29 -3.44
CA GLY A 65 -1.87 1.78 -4.79
C GLY A 65 -3.06 2.06 -5.72
N ASP A 66 -2.78 2.32 -6.98
CA ASP A 66 -3.82 2.50 -8.03
C ASP A 66 -4.69 1.25 -8.24
N SER A 67 -4.26 0.07 -7.75
CA SER A 67 -5.07 -1.12 -7.53
C SER A 67 -6.44 -0.85 -6.86
N LEU A 68 -6.57 0.25 -6.10
CA LEU A 68 -7.85 0.70 -5.54
C LEU A 68 -8.93 0.97 -6.59
N ALA A 69 -8.53 1.28 -7.83
CA ALA A 69 -9.43 1.41 -8.97
C ALA A 69 -10.30 0.16 -9.11
N MET A 70 -9.66 -1.01 -9.05
CA MET A 70 -10.33 -2.29 -9.19
C MET A 70 -10.98 -2.74 -7.88
N VAL A 71 -10.21 -2.76 -6.77
CA VAL A 71 -10.68 -3.41 -5.52
C VAL A 71 -11.58 -2.54 -4.65
N ALA A 72 -11.62 -1.22 -4.88
CA ALA A 72 -12.41 -0.29 -4.07
C ALA A 72 -13.43 0.51 -4.91
N LEU A 73 -13.10 0.85 -6.16
CA LEU A 73 -13.99 1.59 -7.06
C LEU A 73 -14.74 0.71 -8.05
N GLY A 74 -14.29 -0.54 -8.26
CA GLY A 74 -14.94 -1.49 -9.15
C GLY A 74 -14.71 -1.22 -10.64
N TYR A 75 -13.66 -0.48 -10.99
CA TYR A 75 -13.21 -0.33 -12.38
C TYR A 75 -12.62 -1.63 -12.92
N ASP A 76 -12.63 -1.77 -14.25
CA ASP A 76 -12.12 -2.97 -14.93
C ASP A 76 -10.59 -3.01 -14.93
N ASP A 77 -9.94 -1.85 -14.91
CA ASP A 77 -8.49 -1.71 -14.82
C ASP A 77 -8.04 -0.46 -14.03
N THR A 78 -6.73 -0.31 -13.83
CA THR A 78 -6.15 0.79 -13.04
C THR A 78 -6.04 2.12 -13.79
N ASN A 79 -6.27 2.15 -15.10
CA ASN A 79 -6.14 3.37 -15.91
C ASN A 79 -7.40 4.25 -15.86
N GLU A 80 -8.54 3.71 -15.43
CA GLU A 80 -9.80 4.45 -15.33
C GLU A 80 -9.81 5.51 -14.22
N VAL A 81 -9.03 5.30 -13.15
CA VAL A 81 -9.05 6.21 -11.99
C VAL A 81 -8.42 7.55 -12.33
N SER A 82 -9.16 8.64 -12.12
CA SER A 82 -8.61 9.98 -12.28
C SER A 82 -7.66 10.36 -11.13
N PHE A 83 -6.77 11.32 -11.36
CA PHE A 83 -5.91 11.86 -10.30
C PHE A 83 -6.70 12.40 -9.10
N ASP A 84 -7.84 13.07 -9.34
CA ASP A 84 -8.62 13.69 -8.27
C ASP A 84 -9.35 12.66 -7.40
N GLU A 85 -9.90 11.61 -8.02
CA GLU A 85 -10.48 10.46 -7.31
C GLU A 85 -9.39 9.75 -6.50
N PHE A 86 -8.24 9.47 -7.12
CA PHE A 86 -7.13 8.84 -6.44
C PHE A 86 -6.64 9.69 -5.24
N LEU A 87 -6.47 11.00 -5.42
CA LEU A 87 -6.07 11.92 -4.35
C LEU A 87 -7.10 12.00 -3.21
N TYR A 88 -8.39 11.76 -3.48
CA TYR A 88 -9.40 11.62 -2.43
C TYR A 88 -9.11 10.41 -1.53
N HIS A 89 -8.79 9.25 -2.12
CA HIS A 89 -8.40 8.05 -1.38
C HIS A 89 -7.07 8.24 -0.63
N VAL A 90 -6.07 8.87 -1.25
CA VAL A 90 -4.79 9.20 -0.59
C VAL A 90 -5.02 9.99 0.70
N ARG A 91 -5.89 11.01 0.65
CA ARG A 91 -6.26 11.80 1.84
C ARG A 91 -6.99 10.97 2.90
N SER A 92 -7.81 10.01 2.48
CA SER A 92 -8.51 9.08 3.37
C SER A 92 -7.52 8.18 4.12
N VAL A 93 -6.63 7.51 3.40
CA VAL A 93 -5.60 6.64 3.99
C VAL A 93 -4.67 7.45 4.91
N SER A 94 -4.25 8.64 4.49
CA SER A 94 -3.33 9.46 5.31
C SER A 94 -3.93 9.83 6.67
N ARG A 95 -5.26 9.90 6.84
CA ARG A 95 -5.89 10.13 8.15
C ARG A 95 -5.79 8.89 9.06
N GLY A 96 -5.77 7.69 8.46
CA GLY A 96 -5.65 6.44 9.20
C GLY A 96 -4.21 6.03 9.51
N ASN A 97 -3.23 6.58 8.78
CA ASN A 97 -1.82 6.20 8.87
C ASN A 97 -0.95 7.23 9.62
N SER A 98 -0.47 6.85 10.81
CA SER A 98 0.44 7.62 11.67
C SER A 98 1.78 6.93 11.92
N LYS A 99 1.95 5.65 11.57
CA LYS A 99 3.16 4.84 11.84
C LYS A 99 3.89 4.27 10.63
N SER A 100 3.20 3.72 9.63
CA SER A 100 3.90 3.16 8.46
C SER A 100 4.47 4.28 7.57
N LEU A 101 5.54 3.99 6.83
CA LEU A 101 6.02 4.87 5.76
C LEU A 101 4.92 4.94 4.70
N LEU A 102 4.37 6.12 4.46
CA LEU A 102 3.22 6.30 3.57
C LEU A 102 3.66 6.66 2.16
N ILE A 103 3.42 5.77 1.20
CA ILE A 103 3.75 5.95 -0.22
C ILE A 103 2.45 5.95 -1.03
N ALA A 104 2.33 6.83 -2.03
CA ALA A 104 1.22 6.79 -2.99
C ALA A 104 1.72 6.54 -4.40
N ASP A 105 0.95 5.81 -5.19
CA ASP A 105 1.16 5.74 -6.62
C ASP A 105 0.95 7.09 -7.31
N LEU A 106 1.69 7.29 -8.40
CA LEU A 106 1.30 8.20 -9.45
C LEU A 106 0.37 7.41 -10.39
N PRO A 107 -0.94 7.75 -10.47
CA PRO A 107 -1.86 7.06 -11.36
C PRO A 107 -1.51 7.33 -12.82
N PHE A 108 -1.95 6.46 -13.72
CA PHE A 108 -1.72 6.60 -15.16
C PHE A 108 -2.15 7.98 -15.68
N GLY A 109 -1.36 8.54 -16.59
CA GLY A 109 -1.57 9.86 -17.20
C GLY A 109 -1.12 11.04 -16.33
N SER A 110 -0.66 10.80 -15.10
CA SER A 110 -0.24 11.85 -14.16
C SER A 110 1.26 12.16 -14.16
N TYR A 111 2.08 11.36 -14.86
CA TYR A 111 3.54 11.49 -14.85
C TYR A 111 4.24 11.24 -16.20
N GLU A 112 3.52 10.77 -17.21
CA GLU A 112 4.07 10.28 -18.47
C GLU A 112 4.29 11.39 -19.51
N ILE A 113 3.59 12.54 -19.38
CA ILE A 113 3.70 13.63 -20.36
C ILE A 113 5.07 14.30 -20.28
N SER A 114 5.55 14.57 -19.07
CA SER A 114 6.87 15.16 -18.85
C SER A 114 7.33 15.00 -17.40
N ALA A 115 8.64 15.14 -17.19
CA ALA A 115 9.20 15.17 -15.84
C ALA A 115 8.69 16.37 -15.01
N ASP A 116 8.30 17.49 -15.64
CA ASP A 116 7.66 18.63 -14.96
C ASP A 116 6.26 18.27 -14.46
N GLN A 117 5.44 17.65 -15.31
CA GLN A 117 4.11 17.17 -14.92
C GLN A 117 4.22 16.19 -13.74
N ALA A 118 5.10 15.19 -13.83
CA ALA A 118 5.32 14.21 -12.79
C ALA A 118 5.75 14.85 -11.46
N LEU A 119 6.62 15.87 -11.50
CA LEU A 119 7.03 16.62 -10.33
C LEU A 119 5.86 17.42 -9.74
N GLU A 120 5.07 18.11 -10.55
CA GLU A 120 3.89 18.84 -10.08
C GLU A 120 2.87 17.91 -9.40
N THR A 121 2.59 16.76 -10.02
CA THR A 121 1.73 15.71 -9.46
C THR A 121 2.29 15.19 -8.13
N SER A 122 3.59 14.89 -8.07
CA SER A 122 4.26 14.41 -6.86
C SER A 122 4.20 15.44 -5.73
N ILE A 123 4.41 16.73 -6.03
CA ILE A 123 4.28 17.83 -5.06
C ILE A 123 2.84 17.90 -4.54
N LYS A 124 1.83 17.77 -5.41
CA LYS A 124 0.42 17.74 -5.00
C LYS A 124 0.13 16.55 -4.09
N MET A 125 0.62 15.35 -4.40
CA MET A 125 0.48 14.16 -3.54
C MET A 125 1.08 14.41 -2.15
N VAL A 126 2.30 14.94 -2.07
CA VAL A 126 2.95 15.22 -0.79
C VAL A 126 2.20 16.29 0.01
N LYS A 127 1.84 17.42 -0.63
CA LYS A 127 1.21 18.55 0.07
C LYS A 127 -0.24 18.27 0.46
N SER A 128 -1.04 17.80 -0.48
CA SER A 128 -2.49 17.61 -0.31
C SER A 128 -2.83 16.21 0.19
N GLY A 129 -2.11 15.20 -0.29
CA GLY A 129 -2.26 13.80 0.12
C GLY A 129 -1.52 13.46 1.41
N ARG A 130 -0.53 14.27 1.83
CA ARG A 130 0.27 14.09 3.06
C ARG A 130 1.03 12.76 3.10
N VAL A 131 1.47 12.29 1.93
CA VAL A 131 2.35 11.11 1.79
C VAL A 131 3.82 11.51 1.94
N GLN A 132 4.67 10.54 2.26
CA GLN A 132 6.11 10.74 2.43
C GLN A 132 6.92 10.48 1.17
N GLY A 133 6.32 9.85 0.15
CA GLY A 133 6.97 9.55 -1.12
C GLY A 133 5.96 9.03 -2.14
N ILE A 134 6.46 8.76 -3.33
CA ILE A 134 5.66 8.26 -4.46
C ILE A 134 6.16 6.91 -4.97
N LYS A 135 5.29 6.15 -5.62
CA LYS A 135 5.63 5.03 -6.49
C LYS A 135 5.22 5.37 -7.93
N LEU A 136 6.03 4.98 -8.91
CA LEU A 136 5.70 5.11 -10.33
C LEU A 136 6.17 3.90 -11.13
N GLU A 137 5.52 3.67 -12.27
CA GLU A 137 5.80 2.52 -13.13
C GLU A 137 6.69 2.88 -14.32
N GLY A 138 7.60 1.98 -14.64
CA GLY A 138 8.52 2.13 -15.75
C GLY A 138 9.97 1.90 -15.36
N GLY A 139 10.81 1.76 -16.38
CA GLY A 139 12.21 1.42 -16.25
C GLY A 139 13.14 2.56 -16.64
N LEU A 140 14.07 2.26 -17.54
CA LEU A 140 15.06 3.22 -18.05
C LEU A 140 14.42 4.50 -18.60
N GLU A 141 13.26 4.40 -19.25
CA GLU A 141 12.57 5.51 -19.88
C GLU A 141 12.03 6.56 -18.89
N VAL A 142 11.72 6.15 -17.66
CA VAL A 142 11.24 7.07 -16.60
C VAL A 142 12.36 7.51 -15.66
N ALA A 143 13.60 7.06 -15.85
CA ALA A 143 14.73 7.47 -15.02
C ALA A 143 14.93 9.01 -14.95
N PRO A 144 14.77 9.80 -16.04
CA PRO A 144 14.81 11.26 -15.96
C PRO A 144 13.69 11.86 -15.08
N VAL A 145 12.51 11.25 -15.09
CA VAL A 145 11.37 11.64 -14.24
C VAL A 145 11.69 11.38 -12.77
N VAL A 146 12.17 10.18 -12.45
CA VAL A 146 12.59 9.80 -11.09
C VAL A 146 13.66 10.76 -10.57
N SER A 147 14.69 11.04 -11.37
CA SER A 147 15.78 11.93 -10.98
C SER A 147 15.27 13.33 -10.64
N LYS A 148 14.33 13.87 -11.41
CA LYS A 148 13.73 15.19 -11.16
C LYS A 148 12.90 15.23 -9.87
N ILE A 149 12.11 14.18 -9.61
CA ILE A 149 11.30 14.07 -8.38
C ILE A 149 12.21 13.95 -7.15
N VAL A 150 13.24 13.10 -7.22
CA VAL A 150 14.21 12.90 -6.12
C VAL A 150 15.02 14.17 -5.86
N ALA A 151 15.42 14.91 -6.90
CA ALA A 151 16.12 16.19 -6.76
C ALA A 151 15.27 17.26 -6.04
N ALA A 152 13.94 17.15 -6.09
CA ALA A 152 13.03 18.01 -5.32
C ALA A 152 12.84 17.53 -3.86
N GLY A 153 13.51 16.46 -3.44
CA GLY A 153 13.45 15.92 -2.09
C GLY A 153 12.29 14.96 -1.82
N ILE A 154 11.63 14.44 -2.88
CA ILE A 154 10.54 13.47 -2.75
C ILE A 154 11.09 12.05 -2.94
N PRO A 155 11.01 11.16 -1.94
CA PRO A 155 11.38 9.76 -2.07
C PRO A 155 10.56 9.03 -3.14
N VAL A 156 11.23 8.20 -3.94
CA VAL A 156 10.62 7.43 -5.03
C VAL A 156 10.87 5.94 -4.87
N ILE A 157 9.80 5.15 -4.97
CA ILE A 157 9.86 3.72 -5.26
C ILE A 157 9.62 3.53 -6.76
N GLY A 158 10.55 2.88 -7.46
CA GLY A 158 10.30 2.49 -8.85
C GLY A 158 9.49 1.20 -8.95
N HIS A 159 8.87 0.92 -10.09
CA HIS A 159 8.13 -0.32 -10.32
C HIS A 159 8.44 -0.88 -11.72
N VAL A 160 9.03 -2.09 -11.76
CA VAL A 160 9.39 -2.81 -12.99
C VAL A 160 8.86 -4.25 -13.00
N GLY A 161 8.98 -4.91 -14.14
CA GLY A 161 8.36 -6.21 -14.39
C GLY A 161 7.00 -5.98 -15.06
N LEU A 162 5.97 -6.62 -14.55
CA LEU A 162 4.60 -6.33 -14.97
C LEU A 162 4.18 -4.99 -14.38
N THR A 163 3.91 -4.01 -15.23
CA THR A 163 3.41 -2.68 -14.84
C THR A 163 1.93 -2.56 -15.26
N PRO A 164 0.96 -2.75 -14.34
CA PRO A 164 -0.48 -2.77 -14.63
C PRO A 164 -0.99 -1.60 -15.48
N GLN A 165 -0.44 -0.39 -15.32
CA GLN A 165 -0.85 0.78 -16.10
C GLN A 165 -0.59 0.58 -17.61
N ARG A 166 0.36 -0.30 -17.94
CA ARG A 166 0.75 -0.67 -19.31
C ARG A 166 0.20 -2.04 -19.72
N HIS A 167 -0.80 -2.57 -19.03
CA HIS A 167 -1.34 -3.91 -19.33
C HIS A 167 -1.75 -4.07 -20.81
N ASN A 168 -2.27 -3.01 -21.45
CA ASN A 168 -2.59 -3.02 -22.88
C ASN A 168 -1.36 -3.28 -23.76
N THR A 169 -0.25 -2.59 -23.51
CA THR A 169 1.03 -2.82 -24.21
C THR A 169 1.62 -4.19 -23.88
N LEU A 170 1.47 -4.64 -22.64
CA LEU A 170 1.95 -5.95 -22.16
C LEU A 170 1.03 -7.12 -22.56
N SER A 171 -0.07 -6.85 -23.26
CA SER A 171 -1.09 -7.83 -23.65
C SER A 171 -1.67 -8.60 -22.46
N GLY A 172 -1.97 -7.89 -21.38
CA GLY A 172 -2.56 -8.38 -20.13
C GLY A 172 -1.55 -8.61 -19.00
N PHE A 173 -2.03 -9.19 -17.90
CA PHE A 173 -1.26 -9.49 -16.70
C PHE A 173 -0.41 -10.76 -16.86
N LYS A 174 0.73 -10.64 -17.56
CA LYS A 174 1.60 -11.77 -17.93
C LYS A 174 2.95 -11.71 -17.22
N LEU A 175 3.55 -12.88 -17.03
CA LEU A 175 4.92 -13.05 -16.54
C LEU A 175 5.92 -12.28 -17.42
N GLN A 176 6.77 -11.47 -16.79
CA GLN A 176 7.86 -10.75 -17.46
C GLN A 176 9.21 -11.42 -17.15
N GLY A 177 10.23 -11.23 -18.00
CA GLY A 177 11.55 -11.81 -17.77
C GLY A 177 11.67 -13.31 -18.11
N ALA A 178 10.75 -13.85 -18.91
CA ALA A 178 10.78 -15.25 -19.34
C ALA A 178 11.86 -15.56 -20.41
N THR A 179 12.38 -14.52 -21.07
CA THR A 179 13.47 -14.61 -22.06
C THR A 179 14.71 -13.89 -21.55
N THR A 180 15.89 -14.28 -22.04
CA THR A 180 17.16 -13.64 -21.67
C THR A 180 17.14 -12.13 -21.91
N GLU A 181 16.61 -11.68 -23.05
CA GLU A 181 16.49 -10.26 -23.38
C GLU A 181 15.58 -9.51 -22.41
N SER A 182 14.37 -10.04 -22.16
CA SER A 182 13.42 -9.44 -21.21
C SER A 182 14.01 -9.38 -19.79
N ALA A 183 14.68 -10.44 -19.34
CA ALA A 183 15.33 -10.49 -18.04
C ALA A 183 16.46 -9.45 -17.91
N MET A 184 17.30 -9.31 -18.95
CA MET A 184 18.35 -8.29 -19.00
C MET A 184 17.79 -6.88 -18.99
N ASN A 185 16.67 -6.62 -19.69
CA ASN A 185 16.04 -5.31 -19.72
C ASN A 185 15.48 -4.94 -18.33
N ILE A 186 14.78 -5.85 -17.65
CA ILE A 186 14.30 -5.61 -16.28
C ILE A 186 15.46 -5.26 -15.33
N TYR A 187 16.60 -5.96 -15.44
CA TYR A 187 17.76 -5.62 -14.63
C TYR A 187 18.35 -4.23 -14.96
N LYS A 188 18.43 -3.86 -16.25
CA LYS A 188 18.85 -2.52 -16.67
C LYS A 188 17.91 -1.44 -16.17
N ASP A 189 16.60 -1.70 -16.19
CA ASP A 189 15.57 -0.81 -15.68
C ASP A 189 15.75 -0.57 -14.18
N CYS A 190 15.97 -1.64 -13.40
CA CYS A 190 16.29 -1.53 -11.97
C CYS A 190 17.52 -0.66 -11.71
N LEU A 191 18.60 -0.89 -12.47
CA LEU A 191 19.83 -0.11 -12.35
C LEU A 191 19.63 1.35 -12.72
N ALA A 192 18.81 1.63 -13.73
CA ALA A 192 18.49 3.00 -14.16
C ALA A 192 17.73 3.75 -13.07
N LEU A 193 16.72 3.11 -12.47
CA LEU A 193 15.96 3.69 -11.37
C LEU A 193 16.82 3.92 -10.13
N GLN A 194 17.69 2.97 -9.78
CA GLN A 194 18.67 3.14 -8.70
C GLN A 194 19.59 4.33 -8.96
N LYS A 195 20.13 4.45 -10.17
CA LYS A 195 21.00 5.58 -10.55
C LYS A 195 20.27 6.92 -10.54
N ALA A 196 18.97 6.92 -10.86
CA ALA A 196 18.13 8.09 -10.80
C ALA A 196 17.78 8.51 -9.35
N GLY A 197 18.05 7.66 -8.36
CA GLY A 197 17.86 7.96 -6.94
C GLY A 197 16.60 7.36 -6.31
N ALA A 198 15.95 6.40 -6.98
CA ALA A 198 14.91 5.62 -6.31
C ALA A 198 15.50 4.90 -5.08
N PHE A 199 14.78 4.93 -3.95
CA PHE A 199 15.28 4.32 -2.71
C PHE A 199 14.89 2.84 -2.58
N ALA A 200 13.93 2.38 -3.38
CA ALA A 200 13.51 0.99 -3.49
C ALA A 200 12.94 0.73 -4.90
N VAL A 201 12.81 -0.55 -5.28
CA VAL A 201 12.13 -0.94 -6.52
C VAL A 201 11.17 -2.11 -6.27
N VAL A 202 9.94 -1.99 -6.77
CA VAL A 202 8.98 -3.11 -6.84
C VAL A 202 9.32 -3.98 -8.05
N LEU A 203 9.36 -5.29 -7.82
CA LEU A 203 9.51 -6.32 -8.84
C LEU A 203 8.20 -7.12 -8.92
N GLU A 204 7.44 -6.94 -10.00
CA GLU A 204 6.13 -7.59 -10.15
C GLU A 204 6.14 -8.67 -11.24
N CYS A 205 5.63 -9.85 -10.89
CA CYS A 205 5.39 -10.96 -11.82
C CYS A 205 6.62 -11.30 -12.68
N ILE A 206 7.76 -11.59 -12.03
CA ILE A 206 9.02 -12.03 -12.66
C ILE A 206 9.49 -13.38 -12.09
N PRO A 207 10.33 -14.16 -12.81
CA PRO A 207 10.90 -15.40 -12.28
C PRO A 207 11.64 -15.19 -10.95
N ASN A 208 11.41 -16.10 -10.00
CA ASN A 208 11.99 -16.02 -8.66
C ASN A 208 13.53 -15.93 -8.64
N LYS A 209 14.21 -16.72 -9.49
CA LYS A 209 15.67 -16.70 -9.60
C LYS A 209 16.19 -15.38 -10.18
N LEU A 210 15.41 -14.75 -11.08
CA LEU A 210 15.75 -13.44 -11.61
C LEU A 210 15.60 -12.37 -10.52
N ALA A 211 14.53 -12.40 -9.74
CA ALA A 211 14.32 -11.48 -8.63
C ALA A 211 15.43 -11.57 -7.57
N SER A 212 15.84 -12.80 -7.19
CA SER A 212 17.00 -13.03 -6.31
C SER A 212 18.26 -12.41 -6.88
N LEU A 213 18.57 -12.70 -8.15
CA LEU A 213 19.77 -12.17 -8.82
C LEU A 213 19.77 -10.64 -8.87
N ILE A 214 18.64 -10.01 -9.20
CA ILE A 214 18.49 -8.55 -9.20
C ILE A 214 18.74 -8.01 -7.78
N THR A 215 18.11 -8.60 -6.76
CA THR A 215 18.22 -8.16 -5.36
C THR A 215 19.65 -8.22 -4.84
N GLU A 216 20.41 -9.25 -5.21
CA GLU A 216 21.82 -9.42 -4.85
C GLU A 216 22.74 -8.37 -5.50
N ASN A 217 22.32 -7.77 -6.62
CA ASN A 217 23.14 -6.85 -7.41
C ASN A 217 22.69 -5.37 -7.31
N LEU A 218 21.60 -5.09 -6.60
CA LEU A 218 21.20 -3.72 -6.27
C LEU A 218 21.70 -3.32 -4.88
N ASN A 219 21.91 -2.02 -4.69
CA ASN A 219 22.26 -1.38 -3.42
C ASN A 219 21.03 -0.82 -2.69
N ILE A 220 19.84 -0.99 -3.28
CA ILE A 220 18.56 -0.55 -2.74
C ILE A 220 17.64 -1.76 -2.54
N PRO A 221 16.72 -1.72 -1.56
CA PRO A 221 15.76 -2.79 -1.33
C PRO A 221 14.87 -3.05 -2.55
N THR A 222 14.62 -4.33 -2.79
CA THR A 222 13.63 -4.83 -3.74
C THR A 222 12.37 -5.28 -3.00
N ILE A 223 11.19 -4.90 -3.50
CA ILE A 223 9.90 -5.31 -2.94
C ILE A 223 9.19 -6.20 -3.96
N GLY A 224 9.04 -7.49 -3.65
CA GLY A 224 8.47 -8.45 -4.60
C GLY A 224 6.95 -8.61 -4.47
N ILE A 225 6.26 -8.72 -5.61
CA ILE A 225 4.88 -9.22 -5.70
C ILE A 225 4.81 -10.20 -6.86
N GLY A 226 4.62 -11.49 -6.56
CA GLY A 226 4.79 -12.54 -7.56
C GLY A 226 6.22 -12.70 -8.09
N ALA A 227 7.22 -12.24 -7.33
CA ALA A 227 8.65 -12.34 -7.67
C ALA A 227 9.41 -13.40 -6.82
N GLY A 228 8.71 -14.19 -6.03
CA GLY A 228 9.32 -15.20 -5.13
C GLY A 228 10.05 -14.58 -3.92
N PRO A 229 10.58 -15.41 -3.00
CA PRO A 229 11.07 -14.96 -1.69
C PRO A 229 12.46 -14.29 -1.71
N GLY A 230 13.05 -14.10 -2.89
CA GLY A 230 14.41 -13.58 -3.04
C GLY A 230 14.54 -12.06 -2.90
N CYS A 231 13.42 -11.35 -2.76
CA CYS A 231 13.39 -9.90 -2.60
C CYS A 231 13.73 -9.47 -1.17
N SER A 232 14.03 -8.18 -0.97
CA SER A 232 14.27 -7.59 0.36
C SER A 232 13.00 -7.49 1.22
N GLY A 233 11.84 -7.51 0.57
CA GLY A 233 10.52 -7.44 1.19
C GLY A 233 9.42 -7.79 0.20
N HIS A 234 8.18 -7.72 0.65
CA HIS A 234 7.01 -8.10 -0.15
C HIS A 234 5.86 -7.12 -0.01
N VAL A 235 5.11 -6.97 -1.12
CA VAL A 235 3.85 -6.24 -1.18
C VAL A 235 2.72 -7.15 -1.62
N LEU A 236 1.55 -6.99 -1.01
CA LEU A 236 0.28 -7.55 -1.48
C LEU A 236 -0.81 -6.50 -1.43
N VAL A 237 -1.81 -6.66 -2.30
CA VAL A 237 -3.05 -5.90 -2.23
C VAL A 237 -3.83 -6.38 -1.00
N MET A 238 -4.17 -5.46 -0.08
CA MET A 238 -4.83 -5.83 1.19
C MET A 238 -6.14 -6.59 0.96
N ALA A 239 -6.93 -6.16 -0.01
CA ALA A 239 -8.21 -6.78 -0.35
C ALA A 239 -8.05 -8.25 -0.76
N ASP A 240 -7.00 -8.55 -1.53
CA ASP A 240 -6.70 -9.92 -1.96
C ASP A 240 -6.22 -10.77 -0.78
N MET A 241 -5.24 -10.27 -0.01
CA MET A 241 -4.65 -11.07 1.06
C MET A 241 -5.58 -11.28 2.27
N LEU A 242 -6.58 -10.42 2.47
CA LEU A 242 -7.60 -10.57 3.52
C LEU A 242 -8.90 -11.19 3.02
N GLY A 243 -8.98 -11.59 1.74
CA GLY A 243 -10.17 -12.20 1.17
C GLY A 243 -11.39 -11.29 1.19
N MET A 244 -11.22 -10.00 0.88
CA MET A 244 -12.30 -9.00 0.90
C MET A 244 -13.14 -9.02 -0.39
N ASN A 245 -12.56 -9.43 -1.51
CA ASN A 245 -13.19 -9.39 -2.84
C ASN A 245 -14.26 -10.48 -3.05
N GLY A 246 -14.37 -11.44 -2.13
CA GLY A 246 -15.33 -12.52 -2.21
C GLY A 246 -15.09 -13.49 -3.38
N PRO A 247 -16.08 -14.33 -3.70
CA PRO A 247 -16.02 -15.20 -4.86
C PRO A 247 -16.09 -14.38 -6.15
N SER A 248 -15.01 -14.40 -6.94
CA SER A 248 -14.95 -13.84 -8.29
C SER A 248 -14.92 -14.96 -9.33
N ASN A 249 -15.49 -14.70 -10.50
CA ASN A 249 -15.35 -15.57 -11.68
C ASN A 249 -13.94 -15.51 -12.27
N ALA A 250 -13.14 -14.51 -11.91
CA ALA A 250 -11.74 -14.42 -12.29
C ALA A 250 -10.88 -15.29 -11.37
N PRO A 251 -9.94 -16.10 -11.91
CA PRO A 251 -9.04 -16.87 -11.08
C PRO A 251 -8.14 -15.94 -10.26
N LYS A 252 -7.99 -16.24 -8.96
CA LYS A 252 -7.06 -15.51 -8.08
C LYS A 252 -5.66 -15.56 -8.67
N SER A 253 -4.95 -14.43 -8.61
CA SER A 253 -3.54 -14.36 -9.02
C SER A 253 -2.71 -15.41 -8.27
N LYS A 254 -1.96 -16.23 -9.01
CA LYS A 254 -1.20 -17.37 -8.47
C LYS A 254 -0.28 -17.02 -7.29
N PHE A 255 0.19 -15.77 -7.23
CA PHE A 255 1.12 -15.30 -6.19
C PHE A 255 0.44 -14.83 -4.90
N VAL A 256 -0.89 -14.73 -4.88
CA VAL A 256 -1.63 -14.30 -3.70
C VAL A 256 -1.77 -15.45 -2.71
N LYS A 257 -1.47 -15.17 -1.45
CA LYS A 257 -1.84 -16.00 -0.31
C LYS A 257 -2.88 -15.25 0.51
N GLU A 258 -4.00 -15.92 0.80
CA GLU A 258 -5.00 -15.40 1.73
C GLU A 258 -4.60 -15.73 3.17
N TYR A 259 -4.72 -14.72 4.03
CA TYR A 259 -4.45 -14.78 5.47
C TYR A 259 -5.75 -14.69 6.28
N ALA A 260 -6.86 -14.27 5.66
CA ALA A 260 -8.21 -14.21 6.24
C ALA A 260 -9.28 -14.33 5.13
N ASN A 261 -10.55 -14.48 5.53
CA ASN A 261 -11.71 -14.41 4.65
C ASN A 261 -12.72 -13.39 5.19
N LEU A 262 -12.44 -12.10 5.00
CA LEU A 262 -13.30 -11.04 5.52
C LEU A 262 -14.64 -10.95 4.78
N TYR A 263 -14.70 -11.36 3.51
CA TYR A 263 -15.95 -11.36 2.75
C TYR A 263 -16.99 -12.27 3.40
N GLU A 264 -16.63 -13.53 3.67
CA GLU A 264 -17.55 -14.50 4.26
C GLU A 264 -18.02 -14.03 5.65
N THR A 265 -17.08 -13.59 6.50
CA THR A 265 -17.41 -13.05 7.83
C THR A 265 -18.35 -11.84 7.75
N ALA A 266 -18.15 -10.94 6.79
CA ALA A 266 -19.03 -9.79 6.60
C ALA A 266 -20.43 -10.21 6.12
N VAL A 267 -20.51 -11.12 5.15
CA VAL A 267 -21.79 -11.63 4.63
C VAL A 267 -22.57 -12.36 5.72
N GLU A 268 -21.92 -13.23 6.50
CA GLU A 268 -22.54 -13.92 7.64
C GLU A 268 -23.06 -12.94 8.69
N GLY A 269 -22.27 -11.93 9.05
CA GLY A 269 -22.70 -10.89 10.00
C GLY A 269 -23.94 -10.13 9.52
N LEU A 270 -24.01 -9.79 8.22
CA LEU A 270 -25.17 -9.13 7.63
C LEU A 270 -26.40 -10.05 7.57
N GLN A 271 -26.20 -11.34 7.29
CA GLN A 271 -27.26 -12.35 7.31
C GLN A 271 -27.81 -12.53 8.73
N GLN A 272 -26.95 -12.60 9.73
CA GLN A 272 -27.35 -12.69 11.13
C GLN A 272 -28.12 -11.45 11.57
N TYR A 273 -27.63 -10.24 11.25
CA TYR A 273 -28.37 -9.01 11.51
C TYR A 273 -29.78 -9.02 10.92
N LYS A 274 -29.92 -9.49 9.67
CA LYS A 274 -31.24 -9.64 9.02
C LYS A 274 -32.12 -10.68 9.75
N ALA A 275 -31.55 -11.80 10.18
CA ALA A 275 -32.27 -12.82 10.93
C ALA A 275 -32.75 -12.31 12.30
N ASP A 276 -31.95 -11.49 12.97
CA ASP A 276 -32.29 -10.89 14.25
C ASP A 276 -33.43 -9.87 14.13
N LEU A 277 -33.48 -9.12 13.03
CA LEU A 277 -34.62 -8.25 12.72
C LEU A 277 -35.91 -9.04 12.45
N ILE A 278 -35.83 -10.14 11.70
CA ILE A 278 -37.00 -10.99 11.39
C ILE A 278 -37.55 -11.65 12.66
N SER A 279 -36.67 -12.15 13.52
CA SER A 279 -37.06 -12.78 14.78
C SER A 279 -37.43 -11.78 15.88
N GLN A 280 -37.20 -10.47 15.64
CA GLN A 280 -37.32 -9.40 16.63
C GLN A 280 -36.43 -9.59 17.86
N SER A 281 -35.33 -10.36 17.74
CA SER A 281 -34.31 -10.46 18.78
C SER A 281 -33.44 -9.19 18.83
N TYR A 282 -33.33 -8.46 17.72
CA TYR A 282 -32.70 -7.14 17.64
C TYR A 282 -33.68 -6.07 17.14
N PRO A 283 -33.67 -4.87 17.73
CA PRO A 283 -32.91 -4.48 18.92
C PRO A 283 -33.51 -5.04 20.23
N ASP A 284 -32.67 -5.60 21.09
CA ASP A 284 -33.05 -5.86 22.49
C ASP A 284 -33.34 -4.51 23.21
N PRO A 285 -34.55 -4.27 23.73
CA PRO A 285 -34.92 -3.00 24.37
C PRO A 285 -34.13 -2.66 25.64
N GLU A 286 -33.62 -3.65 26.37
CA GLU A 286 -32.85 -3.43 27.59
C GLU A 286 -31.37 -3.14 27.30
N VAL A 287 -30.84 -3.66 26.20
CA VAL A 287 -29.44 -3.48 25.79
C VAL A 287 -29.26 -2.28 24.84
N HIS A 288 -30.13 -2.17 23.84
CA HIS A 288 -30.02 -1.20 22.75
C HIS A 288 -31.07 -0.08 22.83
N GLY A 289 -32.08 -0.23 23.68
CA GLY A 289 -33.18 0.73 23.83
C GLY A 289 -32.89 1.82 24.87
N TYR A 290 -33.62 2.93 24.75
CA TYR A 290 -33.60 4.03 25.72
C TYR A 290 -34.88 4.02 26.56
N LYS A 291 -34.73 4.15 27.89
CA LYS A 291 -35.87 4.08 28.83
C LYS A 291 -36.62 5.42 28.90
N MET A 292 -37.96 5.34 28.99
CA MET A 292 -38.84 6.48 29.25
C MET A 292 -39.47 6.36 30.65
N LYS A 293 -39.62 7.50 31.35
CA LYS A 293 -40.37 7.56 32.60
C LYS A 293 -41.84 7.17 32.38
N LYS A 294 -42.40 6.38 33.29
CA LYS A 294 -43.77 5.86 33.17
C LYS A 294 -44.82 6.98 33.10
N GLU A 295 -44.58 8.09 33.80
CA GLU A 295 -45.47 9.25 33.85
C GLU A 295 -45.54 9.96 32.49
N VAL A 296 -44.39 10.12 31.84
CA VAL A 296 -44.29 10.71 30.50
C VAL A 296 -45.04 9.83 29.49
N LEU A 297 -44.85 8.50 29.57
CA LEU A 297 -45.57 7.56 28.70
C LEU A 297 -47.10 7.64 28.92
N ALA A 298 -47.56 7.80 30.16
CA ALA A 298 -48.98 7.92 30.48
C ALA A 298 -49.60 9.19 29.87
N GLN A 299 -48.92 10.33 29.98
CA GLN A 299 -49.36 11.61 29.40
C GLN A 299 -49.45 11.53 27.87
N VAL A 300 -48.45 10.95 27.21
CA VAL A 300 -48.46 10.74 25.75
C VAL A 300 -49.62 9.82 25.34
N LYS A 301 -49.86 8.74 26.09
CA LYS A 301 -50.99 7.83 25.83
C LYS A 301 -52.35 8.52 25.99
N GLN A 302 -52.48 9.47 26.92
CA GLN A 302 -53.71 10.24 27.09
C GLN A 302 -53.92 11.20 25.91
N TYR A 303 -52.87 11.91 25.49
CA TYR A 303 -52.91 12.82 24.34
C TYR A 303 -53.25 12.12 23.02
N ILE A 304 -52.70 10.92 22.76
CA ILE A 304 -53.01 10.17 21.52
C ILE A 304 -54.47 9.69 21.46
N LYS A 305 -55.13 9.54 22.62
CA LYS A 305 -56.52 9.07 22.70
C LYS A 305 -57.56 10.19 22.64
N SER A 306 -57.16 11.45 22.85
CA SER A 306 -58.01 12.64 22.74
C SER A 306 -58.04 13.17 21.31
#